data_AF-W9HIY9-F1
#
_entry.id   AF-W9HIY9-F1
#
_cell.length_a   1.000
_cell.length_b   1.000
_cell.length_c   1.000
_cell.angle_alpha   90.00
_cell.angle_beta   90.00
_cell.angle_gamma   90.00
#
_symmetry.space_group_name_H-M   'P 1'
#
loop_
_entity.id
_entity.type
_entity.pdbx_description
1 polymer ?
#
loop_
_entity_poly.entity_id
_entity_poly.type
_entity_poly.pdbx_seq_one_letter_code
_entity_poly.pdbx_strand_id
1 'polypeptide(L)'
;MSTQNLGPAFPRAGHEMSWSQVSLGTYDAKTGHIHLGLYYAQQNAKTGVMFLGGESQSLRGLLTSDDSNVADDARQTLTSAAPKIWKDAAPAKASNVWSGIMGFTADGMPIVGKLPHNLTGRSGSGEWIAAGFNGHGMDKCWLTGEAIARMVLGETDLPGFPKAYLLSDDRMKSWSPEGAAETLMDHIMVGSQAPTSHL
;
A
#
# COMPACT_ATOMS: atom_id res chain seq x y z
N MET A 1 -10.54 -1.34 -3.44
CA MET A 1 -10.28 -2.23 -4.60
C MET A 1 -11.62 -2.70 -5.19
N SER A 2 -11.66 -3.00 -6.49
CA SER A 2 -12.87 -3.48 -7.19
C SER A 2 -12.56 -4.54 -8.23
N THR A 3 -13.56 -5.33 -8.60
CA THR A 3 -13.53 -6.20 -9.78
C THR A 3 -14.51 -5.70 -10.84
N GLN A 4 -14.07 -5.60 -12.08
CA GLN A 4 -14.83 -5.01 -13.18
C GLN A 4 -14.69 -5.83 -14.47
N ASN A 5 -15.74 -5.86 -15.27
CA ASN A 5 -15.70 -6.42 -16.62
C ASN A 5 -15.74 -5.26 -17.62
N LEU A 6 -14.62 -4.96 -18.26
CA LEU A 6 -14.46 -3.77 -19.12
C LEU A 6 -15.06 -3.92 -20.52
N GLY A 7 -15.82 -5.00 -20.75
CA GLY A 7 -16.52 -5.24 -22.01
C GLY A 7 -15.64 -5.95 -23.05
N PRO A 8 -16.25 -6.37 -24.18
CA PRO A 8 -15.60 -7.20 -25.18
C PRO A 8 -14.54 -6.48 -26.00
N ALA A 9 -14.58 -5.14 -26.07
CA ALA A 9 -13.59 -4.33 -26.78
C ALA A 9 -12.27 -4.18 -26.01
N PHE A 10 -12.28 -4.38 -24.69
CA PHE A 10 -11.08 -4.25 -23.87
C PHE A 10 -10.17 -5.48 -24.06
N PRO A 11 -8.86 -5.30 -24.25
CA PRO A 11 -7.95 -6.40 -24.55
C PRO A 11 -7.83 -7.40 -23.41
N ARG A 12 -7.56 -8.67 -23.76
CA ARG A 12 -7.22 -9.75 -22.83
C ARG A 12 -5.71 -9.96 -22.76
N ALA A 13 -5.04 -9.12 -21.99
CA ALA A 13 -3.58 -9.07 -21.88
C ALA A 13 -3.05 -9.42 -20.48
N GLY A 14 -3.89 -9.91 -19.56
CA GLY A 14 -3.49 -10.21 -18.18
C GLY A 14 -2.41 -11.29 -17.99
N HIS A 15 -2.02 -11.99 -19.06
CA HIS A 15 -0.92 -12.95 -19.03
C HIS A 15 0.45 -12.30 -19.28
N GLU A 16 0.49 -11.07 -19.78
CA GLU A 16 1.71 -10.37 -20.20
C GLU A 16 1.80 -8.93 -19.69
N MET A 17 0.68 -8.33 -19.26
CA MET A 17 0.61 -6.92 -18.92
C MET A 17 -0.15 -6.66 -17.61
N SER A 18 0.37 -5.70 -16.87
CA SER A 18 -0.29 -4.99 -15.77
C SER A 18 -0.31 -3.50 -16.05
N TRP A 19 -1.22 -2.76 -15.42
CA TRP A 19 -1.36 -1.33 -15.65
C TRP A 19 -1.22 -0.54 -14.37
N SER A 20 -0.58 0.62 -14.48
CA SER A 20 -0.61 1.65 -13.47
C SER A 20 -0.85 3.00 -14.14
N GLN A 21 -1.77 3.77 -13.60
CA GLN A 21 -1.93 5.18 -13.96
C GLN A 21 -1.42 6.00 -12.78
N VAL A 22 -0.49 6.91 -13.08
CA VAL A 22 0.08 7.82 -12.09
C VAL A 22 -0.29 9.25 -12.47
N SER A 23 -0.77 10.01 -11.51
CA SER A 23 -1.00 11.45 -11.57
C SER A 23 -0.50 12.09 -10.29
N LEU A 24 -0.41 13.42 -10.27
CA LEU A 24 -0.15 14.15 -9.03
C LEU A 24 -1.29 13.89 -8.04
N GLY A 25 -0.96 13.72 -6.76
CA GLY A 25 -1.93 13.70 -5.69
C GLY A 25 -2.61 15.07 -5.54
N THR A 26 -3.84 15.07 -5.04
CA THR A 26 -4.60 16.30 -4.79
C THR A 26 -5.30 16.24 -3.44
N TYR A 27 -5.31 17.36 -2.74
CA TYR A 27 -6.09 17.55 -1.51
C TYR A 27 -7.05 18.73 -1.69
N ASP A 28 -8.34 18.49 -1.46
CA ASP A 28 -9.34 19.55 -1.41
C ASP A 28 -9.61 19.92 0.05
N ALA A 29 -9.10 21.07 0.48
CA ALA A 29 -9.25 21.58 1.84
C ALA A 29 -10.70 21.88 2.25
N LYS A 30 -11.63 22.07 1.29
CA LYS A 30 -13.04 22.34 1.60
C LYS A 30 -13.79 21.05 1.92
N THR A 31 -13.53 19.99 1.16
CA THR A 31 -14.19 18.69 1.32
C THR A 31 -13.40 17.73 2.21
N GLY A 32 -12.13 18.01 2.47
CA GLY A 32 -11.20 17.13 3.17
C GLY A 32 -10.85 15.88 2.36
N HIS A 33 -11.08 15.90 1.04
CA HIS A 33 -10.93 14.74 0.17
C HIS A 33 -9.52 14.66 -0.43
N ILE A 34 -8.96 13.46 -0.43
CA ILE A 34 -7.62 13.15 -0.92
C ILE A 34 -7.73 12.22 -2.12
N HIS A 35 -6.94 12.51 -3.14
CA HIS A 35 -6.60 11.56 -4.19
C HIS A 35 -5.09 11.37 -4.18
N LEU A 36 -4.60 10.13 -4.02
CA LEU A 36 -3.16 9.87 -4.04
C LEU A 36 -2.56 9.86 -5.46
N GLY A 37 -3.40 9.81 -6.49
CA GLY A 37 -2.97 9.85 -7.88
C GLY A 37 -2.44 8.53 -8.43
N LEU A 38 -2.52 7.42 -7.69
CA LEU A 38 -2.20 6.08 -8.19
C LEU A 38 -3.45 5.24 -8.38
N TYR A 39 -3.66 4.75 -9.61
CA TYR A 39 -4.49 3.58 -9.88
C TYR A 39 -3.60 2.44 -10.37
N TYR A 40 -3.85 1.24 -9.87
CA TYR A 40 -3.15 0.03 -10.26
C TYR A 40 -4.16 -1.04 -10.63
N ALA A 41 -3.86 -1.77 -11.70
CA ALA A 41 -4.77 -2.76 -12.22
C ALA A 41 -4.06 -4.01 -12.73
N GLN A 42 -4.74 -5.13 -12.52
CA GLN A 42 -4.34 -6.45 -12.97
C GLN A 42 -5.53 -7.11 -13.63
N GLN A 43 -5.30 -7.88 -14.70
CA GLN A 43 -6.35 -8.63 -15.36
C GLN A 43 -6.16 -10.11 -15.09
N ASN A 44 -7.24 -10.80 -14.71
CA ASN A 44 -7.21 -12.24 -14.67
C ASN A 44 -7.00 -12.80 -16.09
N ALA A 45 -5.88 -13.46 -16.34
CA ALA A 45 -5.53 -14.01 -17.65
C ALA A 45 -6.56 -15.02 -18.21
N LYS A 46 -7.29 -15.73 -17.34
CA LYS A 46 -8.27 -16.75 -17.75
C LYS A 46 -9.65 -16.14 -18.01
N THR A 47 -10.11 -15.26 -17.12
CA THR A 47 -11.48 -14.75 -17.14
C THR A 47 -11.62 -13.38 -17.82
N GLY A 48 -10.52 -12.61 -17.91
CA GLY A 48 -10.53 -11.23 -18.39
C GLY A 48 -11.03 -10.20 -17.36
N VAL A 49 -11.40 -10.64 -16.16
CA VAL A 49 -11.86 -9.73 -15.08
C VAL A 49 -10.71 -8.82 -14.65
N MET A 50 -11.01 -7.52 -14.57
CA MET A 50 -10.06 -6.51 -14.10
C MET A 50 -10.18 -6.32 -12.60
N PHE A 51 -9.06 -6.39 -11.91
CA PHE A 51 -8.88 -5.90 -10.56
C PHE A 51 -8.38 -4.47 -10.67
N LEU A 52 -9.11 -3.51 -10.12
CA LEU A 52 -8.73 -2.10 -10.13
C LEU A 52 -8.68 -1.58 -8.70
N GLY A 53 -7.49 -1.12 -8.32
CA GLY A 53 -7.18 -0.49 -7.06
C GLY A 53 -6.77 0.95 -7.28
N GLY A 54 -6.91 1.75 -6.25
CA GLY A 54 -6.55 3.15 -6.23
C GLY A 54 -7.02 3.76 -4.92
N GLU A 55 -6.45 4.91 -4.59
CA GLU A 55 -6.70 5.55 -3.31
C GLU A 55 -7.27 6.95 -3.48
N SER A 56 -8.53 7.07 -3.07
CA SER A 56 -9.34 8.27 -3.14
C SER A 56 -10.35 8.21 -2.01
N GLN A 57 -10.18 9.04 -0.99
CA GLN A 57 -11.00 9.02 0.21
C GLN A 57 -10.87 10.33 0.99
N SER A 58 -11.82 10.61 1.89
CA SER A 58 -11.63 11.64 2.91
C SER A 58 -10.39 11.37 3.78
N LEU A 59 -9.74 12.43 4.27
CA LEU A 59 -8.63 12.34 5.23
C LEU A 59 -9.02 11.56 6.50
N ARG A 60 -10.26 11.68 6.94
CA ARG A 60 -10.77 10.90 8.08
C ARG A 60 -10.85 9.40 7.75
N GLY A 61 -11.24 9.05 6.52
CA GLY A 61 -11.23 7.68 6.01
C GLY A 61 -9.81 7.10 5.93
N LEU A 62 -8.83 7.94 5.56
CA LEU A 62 -7.42 7.54 5.53
C LEU A 62 -6.87 7.19 6.92
N LEU A 63 -7.33 7.89 7.96
CA LEU A 63 -6.81 7.75 9.34
C LEU A 63 -7.62 6.76 10.20
N THR A 64 -8.45 5.90 9.60
CA THR A 64 -9.20 4.85 10.32
C THR A 64 -8.60 3.47 10.13
N SER A 65 -8.77 2.61 11.14
CA SER A 65 -8.48 1.18 11.09
C SER A 65 -9.76 0.33 11.01
N ASP A 66 -10.89 0.94 10.67
CA ASP A 66 -12.16 0.24 10.44
C ASP A 66 -12.44 0.17 8.94
N ASP A 67 -12.27 -1.01 8.36
CA ASP A 67 -12.60 -1.32 6.97
C ASP A 67 -13.88 -2.15 6.82
N SER A 68 -14.71 -2.23 7.87
CA SER A 68 -15.98 -2.98 7.86
C SER A 68 -16.94 -2.52 6.77
N ASN A 69 -16.78 -1.28 6.28
CA ASN A 69 -17.56 -0.70 5.20
C ASN A 69 -16.67 -0.01 4.17
N VAL A 70 -17.12 -0.01 2.91
CA VAL A 70 -16.51 0.80 1.85
C VAL A 70 -17.18 2.16 1.83
N ALA A 71 -16.41 3.23 1.99
CA ALA A 71 -16.92 4.60 1.87
C ALA A 71 -17.50 4.88 0.47
N ASP A 72 -18.60 5.66 0.43
CA ASP A 72 -19.35 5.91 -0.81
C ASP A 72 -18.54 6.68 -1.85
N ASP A 73 -17.72 7.64 -1.41
CA ASP A 73 -16.79 8.42 -2.24
C ASP A 73 -15.71 7.52 -2.88
N ALA A 74 -15.11 6.62 -2.11
CA ALA A 74 -14.13 5.66 -2.58
C ALA A 74 -14.76 4.68 -3.58
N ARG A 75 -15.97 4.18 -3.29
CA ARG A 75 -16.74 3.32 -4.20
C ARG A 75 -17.04 4.03 -5.52
N GLN A 76 -17.58 5.25 -5.47
CA GLN A 76 -17.93 6.01 -6.66
C GLN A 76 -16.69 6.33 -7.51
N THR A 77 -15.60 6.73 -6.86
CA THR A 77 -14.35 7.04 -7.56
C THR A 77 -13.82 5.81 -8.27
N LEU A 78 -13.70 4.68 -7.57
CA LEU A 78 -13.10 3.48 -8.11
C LEU A 78 -13.94 2.83 -9.23
N THR A 79 -15.27 2.84 -9.09
CA THR A 79 -16.18 2.25 -10.09
C THR A 79 -16.36 3.13 -11.32
N SER A 80 -16.04 4.42 -11.24
CA SER A 80 -16.06 5.33 -12.39
C SER A 80 -14.71 5.54 -13.07
N ALA A 81 -13.63 4.93 -12.53
CA ALA A 81 -12.27 5.17 -12.98
C ALA A 81 -11.98 4.52 -14.36
N ALA A 82 -12.36 3.27 -14.59
CA ALA A 82 -11.96 2.51 -15.78
C ALA A 82 -12.16 3.25 -17.14
N PRO A 83 -13.34 3.81 -17.47
CA PRO A 83 -13.51 4.54 -18.73
C PRO A 83 -12.76 5.88 -18.80
N LYS A 84 -12.31 6.43 -17.65
CA LYS A 84 -11.44 7.61 -17.59
C LYS A 84 -9.98 7.26 -17.85
N ILE A 85 -9.57 6.03 -17.53
CA ILE A 85 -8.21 5.52 -17.71
C ILE A 85 -8.02 4.95 -19.12
N TRP A 86 -8.98 4.13 -19.59
CA TRP A 86 -8.89 3.43 -20.85
C TRP A 86 -10.08 3.76 -21.77
N LYS A 87 -9.76 4.19 -22.99
CA LYS A 87 -10.77 4.57 -24.00
C LYS A 87 -11.66 3.39 -24.42
N ASP A 88 -11.10 2.19 -24.45
CA ASP A 88 -11.81 0.98 -24.89
C ASP A 88 -12.59 0.29 -23.76
N ALA A 89 -12.51 0.82 -22.52
CA ALA A 89 -13.27 0.29 -21.40
C ALA A 89 -14.73 0.74 -21.49
N ALA A 90 -15.64 -0.22 -21.58
CA ALA A 90 -17.06 0.06 -21.44
C ALA A 90 -17.36 0.58 -20.02
N PRO A 91 -18.41 1.41 -19.84
CA PRO A 91 -18.98 1.68 -18.53
C PRO A 91 -19.40 0.35 -17.87
N ALA A 92 -18.57 -0.13 -16.95
CA ALA A 92 -18.73 -1.42 -16.33
C ALA A 92 -19.32 -1.25 -14.93
N LYS A 93 -20.40 -1.97 -14.62
CA LYS A 93 -20.81 -2.11 -13.23
C LYS A 93 -19.78 -3.00 -12.52
N ALA A 94 -19.17 -2.47 -11.45
CA ALA A 94 -18.28 -3.28 -10.63
C ALA A 94 -19.03 -4.48 -10.06
N SER A 95 -18.43 -5.66 -10.19
CA SER A 95 -18.97 -6.92 -9.68
C SER A 95 -18.81 -6.99 -8.16
N ASN A 96 -17.63 -6.60 -7.66
CA ASN A 96 -17.34 -6.50 -6.23
C ASN A 96 -16.54 -5.23 -5.95
N VAL A 97 -16.71 -4.67 -4.75
CA VAL A 97 -15.95 -3.53 -4.23
C VAL A 97 -15.68 -3.78 -2.75
N TRP A 98 -14.43 -3.58 -2.33
CA TRP A 98 -14.00 -3.76 -0.95
C TRP A 98 -12.93 -2.75 -0.55
N SER A 99 -12.82 -2.54 0.76
CA SER A 99 -11.80 -1.75 1.47
C SER A 99 -10.76 -2.69 2.08
N GLY A 100 -9.66 -2.12 2.55
CA GLY A 100 -8.64 -2.84 3.31
C GLY A 100 -7.77 -1.87 4.11
N ILE A 101 -7.32 -2.30 5.28
CA ILE A 101 -6.42 -1.52 6.13
C ILE A 101 -4.97 -1.71 5.66
N MET A 102 -4.23 -0.61 5.62
CA MET A 102 -2.79 -0.61 5.34
C MET A 102 -2.01 -0.13 6.56
N GLY A 103 -0.88 -0.79 6.83
CA GLY A 103 0.06 -0.35 7.85
C GLY A 103 1.10 0.58 7.25
N PHE A 104 1.13 1.82 7.72
CA PHE A 104 2.16 2.80 7.37
C PHE A 104 3.14 3.00 8.52
N THR A 105 4.41 3.22 8.19
CA THR A 105 5.50 3.36 9.17
C THR A 105 6.02 4.78 9.18
N ALA A 106 6.57 5.20 10.32
CA ALA A 106 7.01 6.57 10.55
C ALA A 106 8.12 7.04 9.58
N ASP A 107 8.88 6.11 9.00
CA ASP A 107 9.98 6.37 8.08
C ASP A 107 9.73 5.85 6.66
N GLY A 108 8.51 5.37 6.37
CA GLY A 108 8.14 4.86 5.04
C GLY A 108 8.81 3.53 4.65
N MET A 109 9.53 2.86 5.57
CA MET A 109 10.15 1.56 5.33
C MET A 109 9.41 0.43 6.08
N PRO A 110 9.29 -0.78 5.52
CA PRO A 110 8.81 -1.96 6.25
C PRO A 110 9.56 -2.18 7.57
N ILE A 111 8.89 -2.70 8.59
CA ILE A 111 9.50 -3.06 9.87
C ILE A 111 9.68 -4.58 9.91
N VAL A 112 10.94 -5.01 9.84
CA VAL A 112 11.30 -6.42 9.76
C VAL A 112 12.37 -6.76 10.79
N GLY A 113 12.16 -7.81 11.58
CA GLY A 113 13.19 -8.37 12.46
C GLY A 113 12.69 -8.74 13.84
N LYS A 114 13.64 -8.95 14.75
CA LYS A 114 13.37 -9.30 16.14
C LYS A 114 12.86 -8.08 16.89
N LEU A 115 11.74 -8.22 17.60
CA LEU A 115 11.19 -7.14 18.42
C LEU A 115 11.96 -7.06 19.76
N PRO A 116 12.54 -5.90 20.11
CA PRO A 116 13.28 -5.73 21.35
C PRO A 116 12.36 -5.37 22.53
N HIS A 117 12.84 -5.64 23.75
CA HIS A 117 12.09 -5.39 24.99
C HIS A 117 11.62 -3.93 25.13
N ASN A 118 12.45 -2.96 24.73
CA ASN A 118 12.11 -1.54 24.80
C ASN A 118 10.92 -1.16 23.89
N LEU A 119 10.60 -1.98 22.89
CA LEU A 119 9.45 -1.74 22.00
C LEU A 119 8.19 -2.50 22.47
N THR A 120 8.35 -3.71 23.01
CA THR A 120 7.21 -4.56 23.38
C THR A 120 6.80 -4.47 24.84
N GLY A 121 7.72 -4.07 25.72
CA GLY A 121 7.58 -4.15 27.18
C GLY A 121 7.52 -5.58 27.72
N ARG A 122 7.80 -6.60 26.90
CA ARG A 122 7.70 -8.02 27.26
C ARG A 122 9.10 -8.60 27.47
N SER A 123 9.25 -9.42 28.52
CA SER A 123 10.53 -10.03 28.95
C SER A 123 11.04 -11.15 28.04
N GLY A 124 10.23 -11.58 27.06
CA GLY A 124 10.59 -12.64 26.11
C GLY A 124 11.51 -12.14 25.00
N SER A 125 12.11 -13.08 24.26
CA SER A 125 12.91 -12.80 23.06
C SER A 125 12.45 -13.61 21.84
N GLY A 126 11.22 -14.11 21.88
CA GLY A 126 10.62 -14.94 20.81
C GLY A 126 9.76 -14.16 19.82
N GLU A 127 9.80 -12.83 19.86
CA GLU A 127 8.88 -11.98 19.10
C GLU A 127 9.55 -11.39 17.87
N TRP A 128 8.85 -11.46 16.75
CA TRP A 128 9.34 -11.09 15.43
C TRP A 128 8.26 -10.32 14.69
N ILE A 129 8.67 -9.39 13.82
CA ILE A 129 7.76 -8.57 13.04
C ILE A 129 8.15 -8.59 11.56
N ALA A 130 7.13 -8.58 10.72
CA ALA A 130 7.19 -8.40 9.28
C ALA A 130 5.94 -7.62 8.87
N ALA A 131 5.95 -6.31 9.06
CA ALA A 131 4.75 -5.48 8.95
C ALA A 131 5.06 -4.07 8.43
N GLY A 132 4.01 -3.25 8.26
CA GLY A 132 4.17 -1.85 7.88
C GLY A 132 4.67 -1.69 6.45
N PHE A 133 4.16 -2.48 5.51
CA PHE A 133 4.68 -2.52 4.13
C PHE A 133 4.31 -1.28 3.27
N ASN A 134 3.65 -0.28 3.86
CA ASN A 134 3.32 1.00 3.23
C ASN A 134 2.58 0.85 1.90
N GLY A 135 1.55 -0.01 1.87
CA GLY A 135 0.73 -0.26 0.67
C GLY A 135 1.35 -1.17 -0.39
N HIS A 136 2.62 -1.60 -0.23
CA HIS A 136 3.27 -2.55 -1.14
C HIS A 136 3.72 -3.80 -0.38
N GLY A 137 2.75 -4.54 0.16
CA GLY A 137 3.01 -5.78 0.91
C GLY A 137 3.14 -7.00 0.01
N MET A 138 2.43 -7.04 -1.12
CA MET A 138 2.34 -8.23 -1.98
C MET A 138 3.68 -8.62 -2.62
N ASP A 139 4.48 -7.62 -2.99
CA ASP A 139 5.83 -7.78 -3.56
C ASP A 139 6.89 -8.02 -2.49
N LYS A 140 6.72 -7.48 -1.28
CA LYS A 140 7.72 -7.55 -0.21
C LYS A 140 7.58 -8.77 0.69
N CYS A 141 6.35 -9.26 0.93
CA CYS A 141 6.08 -10.21 2.00
C CYS A 141 6.80 -11.55 1.85
N TRP A 142 7.02 -12.02 0.62
CA TRP A 142 7.64 -13.33 0.39
C TRP A 142 9.08 -13.40 0.92
N LEU A 143 9.94 -12.50 0.43
CA LEU A 143 11.35 -12.46 0.85
C LEU A 143 11.51 -11.96 2.29
N THR A 144 10.60 -11.11 2.77
CA THR A 144 10.54 -10.75 4.18
C THR A 144 10.26 -11.96 5.08
N GLY A 145 9.35 -12.86 4.67
CA GLY A 145 9.06 -14.09 5.40
C GLY A 145 10.27 -15.02 5.47
N GLU A 146 10.97 -15.19 4.35
CA GLU A 146 12.23 -15.96 4.32
C GLU A 146 13.30 -15.35 5.22
N ALA A 147 13.48 -14.02 5.16
CA ALA A 147 14.44 -13.30 6.00
C ALA A 147 14.16 -13.52 7.50
N ILE A 148 12.89 -13.47 7.92
CA ILE A 148 12.50 -13.79 9.31
C ILE A 148 12.85 -15.22 9.68
N ALA A 149 12.54 -16.20 8.83
CA ALA A 149 12.85 -17.60 9.09
C ALA A 149 14.37 -17.82 9.28
N ARG A 150 15.20 -17.21 8.43
CA ARG A 150 16.66 -17.25 8.53
C ARG A 150 17.17 -16.64 9.83
N MET A 151 16.68 -15.44 10.19
CA MET A 151 17.06 -14.79 11.45
C MET A 151 16.65 -15.62 12.68
N VAL A 152 15.49 -16.29 12.64
CA VAL A 152 15.05 -17.21 13.71
C VAL A 152 16.00 -18.40 13.86
N LEU A 153 16.57 -18.90 12.75
CA LEU A 153 17.58 -19.96 12.75
C LEU A 153 18.98 -19.48 13.18
N GLY A 154 19.14 -18.19 13.47
CA GLY A 154 20.41 -17.60 13.91
C GLY A 154 21.31 -17.13 12.78
N GLU A 155 20.82 -17.08 11.53
CA GLU A 155 21.56 -16.51 10.41
C GLU A 155 21.61 -14.97 10.54
N THR A 156 22.81 -14.40 10.39
CA THR A 156 23.04 -12.95 10.47
C THR A 156 23.31 -12.30 9.12
N ASP A 157 23.71 -13.09 8.13
CA ASP A 157 23.84 -12.66 6.74
C ASP A 157 22.55 -12.98 6.00
N LEU A 158 21.93 -11.96 5.41
CA LEU A 158 20.70 -12.07 4.63
C LEU A 158 20.99 -11.56 3.20
N PRO A 159 21.57 -12.40 2.32
CA PRO A 159 21.99 -11.96 1.00
C PRO A 159 20.84 -11.35 0.19
N GLY A 160 21.04 -10.13 -0.31
CA GLY A 160 20.05 -9.42 -1.12
C GLY A 160 18.86 -8.86 -0.35
N PHE A 161 18.77 -9.08 0.97
CA PHE A 161 17.69 -8.50 1.77
C PHE A 161 17.95 -7.01 2.05
N PRO A 162 16.97 -6.11 1.85
CA PRO A 162 17.17 -4.68 2.10
C PRO A 162 17.44 -4.39 3.58
N LYS A 163 18.67 -3.94 3.89
CA LYS A 163 19.05 -3.57 5.27
C LYS A 163 18.19 -2.45 5.84
N ALA A 164 17.64 -1.58 5.00
CA ALA A 164 16.71 -0.52 5.41
C ALA A 164 15.40 -1.05 6.02
N TYR A 165 15.03 -2.31 5.75
CA TYR A 165 13.82 -2.91 6.32
C TYR A 165 14.08 -3.47 7.73
N LEU A 166 15.34 -3.72 8.06
CA LEU A 166 15.71 -4.28 9.35
C LEU A 166 15.44 -3.27 10.46
N LEU A 167 14.87 -3.77 11.55
CA LEU A 167 14.74 -3.01 12.79
C LEU A 167 16.15 -2.82 13.40
N SER A 168 16.46 -1.59 13.77
CA SER A 168 17.68 -1.23 14.50
C SER A 168 17.38 -0.16 15.54
N ASP A 169 18.24 -0.05 16.56
CA ASP A 169 18.10 0.98 17.60
C ASP A 169 18.09 2.40 17.02
N ASP A 170 18.93 2.67 16.03
CA ASP A 170 19.02 4.00 15.43
C ASP A 170 17.78 4.34 14.60
N ARG A 171 17.23 3.35 13.90
CA ARG A 171 15.96 3.50 13.18
C ARG A 171 14.80 3.74 14.14
N MET A 172 14.74 3.03 15.26
CA MET A 172 13.69 3.25 16.26
C MET A 172 13.79 4.64 16.90
N LYS A 173 15.00 5.16 17.14
CA LYS A 173 15.21 6.50 17.70
C LYS A 173 14.77 7.63 16.77
N SER A 174 14.70 7.40 15.46
CA SER A 174 14.26 8.43 14.50
C SER A 174 12.74 8.57 14.42
N TRP A 175 11.98 7.64 15.00
CA TRP A 175 10.51 7.66 14.91
C TRP A 175 9.90 8.68 15.86
N SER A 176 9.02 9.52 15.33
CA SER A 176 8.17 10.43 16.10
C SER A 176 6.77 10.50 15.47
N PRO A 177 5.73 10.87 16.25
CA PRO A 177 4.40 11.14 15.70
C PRO A 177 4.42 12.20 14.59
N GLU A 178 5.24 13.24 14.74
CA GLU A 178 5.39 14.33 13.77
C GLU A 178 6.02 13.80 12.47
N GLY A 179 7.11 13.03 12.56
CA GLY A 179 7.77 12.45 11.40
C GLY A 179 6.89 11.43 10.67
N ALA A 180 6.03 10.71 11.40
CA ALA A 180 5.03 9.84 10.80
C ALA A 180 3.95 10.62 10.03
N ALA A 181 3.48 11.74 10.60
CA ALA A 181 2.53 12.61 9.93
C ALA A 181 3.14 13.26 8.68
N GLU A 182 4.37 13.75 8.76
CA GLU A 182 5.12 14.30 7.63
C GLU A 182 5.30 13.25 6.53
N THR A 183 5.75 12.05 6.86
CA THR A 183 5.91 10.94 5.89
C THR A 183 4.60 10.57 5.21
N LEU A 184 3.49 10.54 5.96
CA LEU A 184 2.15 10.29 5.39
C LEU A 184 1.75 11.43 4.43
N MET A 185 2.02 12.68 4.81
CA MET A 185 1.73 13.85 3.97
C MET A 185 2.59 13.87 2.70
N ASP A 186 3.87 13.49 2.79
CA ASP A 186 4.74 13.34 1.62
C ASP A 186 4.21 12.27 0.67
N HIS A 187 3.73 11.15 1.20
CA HIS A 187 3.08 10.11 0.42
C HIS A 187 1.83 10.64 -0.31
N ILE A 188 1.04 11.49 0.35
CA ILE A 188 -0.16 12.11 -0.22
C ILE A 188 0.17 13.15 -1.29
N MET A 189 1.15 14.03 -1.02
CA MET A 189 1.37 15.24 -1.80
C MET A 189 2.38 15.06 -2.93
N VAL A 190 3.37 14.20 -2.76
CA VAL A 190 4.50 14.07 -3.68
C VAL A 190 4.38 12.83 -4.58
N GLY A 191 3.57 11.85 -4.19
CA GLY A 191 3.23 10.67 -4.98
C GLY A 191 4.45 9.82 -5.36
N SER A 192 4.68 8.69 -4.69
CA SER A 192 5.75 7.71 -4.98
C SER A 192 7.20 8.22 -5.06
N GLN A 193 7.48 9.52 -4.93
CA GLN A 193 8.84 10.02 -4.74
C GLN A 193 9.33 9.60 -3.35
N ALA A 194 10.62 9.24 -3.27
CA ALA A 194 11.24 8.93 -1.99
C ALA A 194 11.09 10.14 -1.05
N PRO A 195 10.76 9.93 0.24
CA PRO A 195 10.71 11.02 1.21
C PRO A 195 12.02 11.80 1.15
N THR A 196 11.94 13.13 1.06
CA THR A 196 13.13 14.00 1.08
C THR A 196 13.70 14.15 2.49
N SER A 197 13.39 13.22 3.41
CA SER A 197 13.86 13.30 4.79
C SER A 197 15.39 13.34 4.77
N HIS A 198 15.90 14.53 5.07
CA HIS A 198 17.30 14.79 5.32
C HIS A 198 17.75 13.87 6.47
N LEU A 199 18.39 12.76 6.10
CA LEU A 199 19.39 12.11 6.96
C LEU A 199 20.67 12.95 6.94
#